data_AF-A0A7S1QMR3-F1
#
_entry.id   AF-A0A7S1QMR3-F1
#
_cell.length_a   1.000
_cell.length_b   1.000
_cell.length_c   1.000
_cell.angle_alpha   90.00
_cell.angle_beta   90.00
_cell.angle_gamma   90.00
#
_symmetry.space_group_name_H-M   'P 1'
#
loop_
_entity.id
_entity.type
_entity.pdbx_description
1 polymer ?
#
loop_
_entity_poly.entity_id
_entity_poly.type
_entity_poly.pdbx_seq_one_letter_code
_entity_poly.pdbx_strand_id
1 'polypeptide(L)'
;ADDGYAICASVLSLVALQKAGLPHAKTCIVIEASEESAESHLEHYIRKLKPRFGAVSLVVCLDSGALTWDRLWLTTSLRGVTAFNVKAEILREGMHSGMGGGAVPDTFRVQRLLLDRIEDAATGDVRLPEAHCDVPASTLRQMQ
;
A
#
# COMPACT_ATOMS: atom_id res chain seq x y z
N ALA A 1 11.62 9.11 -6.43
CA ALA A 1 10.75 9.68 -5.40
C ALA A 1 10.36 8.55 -4.48
N ASP A 2 9.75 7.50 -5.01
CA ASP A 2 9.58 6.21 -4.33
C ASP A 2 10.71 5.24 -4.76
N ASP A 3 11.23 4.40 -3.86
CA ASP A 3 12.00 4.93 -2.70
C ASP A 3 13.55 5.00 -2.83
N GLY A 4 14.08 5.28 -4.02
CA GLY A 4 15.54 5.40 -4.17
C GLY A 4 16.21 6.50 -3.31
N TYR A 5 15.46 7.51 -2.85
CA TYR A 5 16.01 8.66 -2.13
C TYR A 5 16.22 8.40 -0.63
N ALA A 6 15.44 7.50 0.00
CA ALA A 6 15.53 7.23 1.43
C ALA A 6 16.92 6.77 1.86
N ILE A 7 17.63 6.02 1.00
CA ILE A 7 19.00 5.55 1.27
C ILE A 7 19.91 6.77 1.50
N CYS A 8 19.95 7.68 0.54
CA CYS A 8 20.78 8.88 0.60
C CYS A 8 20.34 9.80 1.74
N ALA A 9 19.04 10.05 1.89
CA ALA A 9 18.50 10.94 2.93
C ALA A 9 18.80 10.43 4.34
N SER A 10 18.62 9.14 4.59
CA SER A 10 18.89 8.51 5.89
C SER A 10 20.38 8.60 6.26
N VAL A 11 21.27 8.27 5.32
CA VAL A 11 22.72 8.33 5.56
C VAL A 11 23.20 9.77 5.75
N LEU A 12 22.76 10.69 4.88
CA LEU A 12 23.17 12.10 4.95
C LEU A 12 22.70 12.78 6.23
N SER A 13 21.55 12.40 6.77
CA SER A 13 21.07 12.91 8.07
C SER A 13 22.02 12.57 9.21
N LEU A 14 22.54 11.34 9.25
CA LEU A 14 23.54 10.92 10.25
C LEU A 14 24.88 11.63 10.03
N VAL A 15 25.33 11.72 8.78
CA VAL A 15 26.57 12.43 8.42
C VAL A 15 26.49 13.90 8.83
N ALA A 16 25.34 14.55 8.66
CA ALA A 16 25.14 15.95 9.06
C ALA A 16 25.29 16.14 10.58
N LEU A 17 24.67 15.26 11.40
CA LEU A 17 24.82 15.28 12.85
C LEU A 17 26.29 15.08 13.27
N GLN A 18 26.97 14.10 12.67
CA GLN A 18 28.37 13.82 12.95
C GLN A 18 29.29 14.97 12.58
N LYS A 19 29.10 15.60 11.42
CA LYS A 19 29.87 16.79 10.99
C LYS A 19 29.62 18.00 11.89
N ALA A 20 28.41 18.15 12.42
CA ALA A 20 28.06 19.18 13.38
C ALA A 20 28.55 18.88 14.81
N GLY A 21 29.16 17.71 15.06
CA GLY A 21 29.56 17.29 16.40
C GLY A 21 28.40 17.04 17.35
N LEU A 22 27.19 16.80 16.82
CA LEU A 22 25.99 16.55 17.61
C LEU A 22 25.84 15.06 17.91
N PRO A 23 25.42 14.69 19.14
CA PRO A 23 25.20 13.30 19.48
C PRO A 23 23.99 12.73 18.73
N HIS A 24 24.04 11.44 18.41
CA HIS A 24 22.90 10.69 17.88
C HIS A 24 22.86 9.28 18.47
N ALA A 25 21.68 8.68 18.53
CA ALA A 25 21.52 7.30 19.01
C ALA A 25 22.10 6.29 18.02
N LYS A 26 22.34 5.05 18.49
CA LYS A 26 22.63 3.91 17.61
C LYS A 26 21.49 3.81 16.59
N THR A 27 21.82 3.93 15.31
CA THR A 27 20.84 3.92 14.21
C THR A 27 21.09 2.69 13.35
N CYS A 28 20.02 1.99 12.99
CA CYS A 28 20.03 0.91 12.02
C CYS A 28 19.21 1.33 10.81
N ILE A 29 19.81 1.27 9.62
CA ILE A 29 19.13 1.57 8.36
C ILE A 29 18.76 0.23 7.73
N VAL A 30 17.48 0.04 7.45
CA VAL A 30 16.94 -1.16 6.78
C VAL A 30 16.40 -0.73 5.44
N ILE A 31 16.98 -1.27 4.37
CA ILE A 31 16.53 -1.06 2.99
C ILE A 31 16.17 -2.44 2.46
N GLU A 32 14.89 -2.62 2.13
CA GLU A 32 14.43 -3.84 1.50
C GLU A 32 14.42 -3.72 -0.02
N ALA A 33 13.99 -4.78 -0.72
CA ALA A 33 13.91 -4.81 -2.17
C ALA A 33 12.66 -5.57 -2.66
N SER A 34 11.64 -5.71 -1.82
CA SER A 34 10.39 -6.42 -2.12
C SER A 34 9.12 -5.63 -1.78
N GLU A 35 9.22 -4.32 -1.49
CA GLU A 35 8.06 -3.48 -1.13
C GLU A 35 7.03 -3.49 -2.26
N GLU A 36 7.48 -3.21 -3.49
CA GLU A 36 6.67 -3.13 -4.71
C GLU A 36 6.24 -4.51 -5.25
N SER A 37 6.43 -5.56 -4.48
CA SER A 37 6.16 -6.95 -4.88
C SER A 37 4.97 -7.50 -4.12
N ALA A 38 4.21 -8.39 -4.79
CA ALA A 38 3.08 -9.06 -4.16
C ALA A 38 3.47 -9.97 -2.97
N GLU A 39 4.75 -10.32 -2.86
CA GLU A 39 5.30 -11.12 -1.77
C GLU A 39 6.29 -10.27 -0.96
N SER A 40 5.90 -9.87 0.26
CA SER A 40 6.82 -9.17 1.16
C SER A 40 7.71 -10.18 1.89
N HIS A 41 9.03 -9.99 1.80
CA HIS A 41 10.01 -10.78 2.56
C HIS A 41 10.48 -10.08 3.84
N LEU A 42 10.11 -8.81 4.03
CA LEU A 42 10.64 -7.98 5.10
C LEU A 42 10.40 -8.60 6.49
N GLU A 43 9.19 -9.12 6.74
CA GLU A 43 8.85 -9.70 8.03
C GLU A 43 9.81 -10.85 8.43
N HIS A 44 10.14 -11.72 7.48
CA HIS A 44 11.09 -12.81 7.69
C HIS A 44 12.47 -12.28 8.14
N TYR A 45 12.98 -11.27 7.44
CA TYR A 45 14.30 -10.69 7.75
C TYR A 45 14.30 -9.91 9.05
N ILE A 46 13.23 -9.16 9.37
CA ILE A 46 13.10 -8.46 10.65
C ILE A 46 13.13 -9.46 11.81
N ARG A 47 12.40 -10.59 11.70
CA ARG A 47 12.42 -11.65 12.72
C ARG A 47 13.83 -12.24 12.89
N LYS A 48 14.52 -12.53 11.79
CA LYS A 48 15.88 -13.07 11.78
C LYS A 48 16.91 -12.10 12.37
N LEU A 49 16.76 -10.80 12.10
CA LEU A 49 17.69 -9.75 12.52
C LEU A 49 17.32 -9.10 13.85
N LYS A 50 16.20 -9.49 14.47
CA LYS A 50 15.70 -8.98 15.75
C LYS A 50 16.78 -8.82 16.83
N PRO A 51 17.70 -9.79 17.05
CA PRO A 51 18.76 -9.65 18.05
C PRO A 51 19.76 -8.51 17.77
N ARG A 52 19.90 -8.06 16.51
CA ARG A 52 20.85 -6.99 16.11
C ARG A 52 20.29 -5.59 16.36
N PHE A 53 18.97 -5.41 16.26
CA PHE A 53 18.32 -4.12 16.47
C PHE A 53 18.46 -3.66 17.92
N GLY A 54 18.29 -4.57 18.89
CA GLY A 54 18.20 -4.21 20.30
C GLY A 54 16.86 -3.54 20.63
N ALA A 55 16.84 -2.65 21.62
CA ALA A 55 15.65 -1.88 21.97
C ALA A 55 15.46 -0.70 20.99
N VAL A 56 14.40 -0.74 20.20
CA VAL A 56 14.03 0.32 19.25
C VAL A 56 13.02 1.25 19.91
N SER A 57 13.36 2.54 20.03
CA SER A 57 12.49 3.58 20.59
C SER A 57 11.80 4.44 19.54
N LEU A 58 12.31 4.45 18.31
CA LEU A 58 11.80 5.23 17.18
C LEU A 58 12.03 4.48 15.87
N VAL A 59 11.02 4.47 15.01
CA VAL A 59 11.12 4.03 13.62
C VAL A 59 10.82 5.23 12.74
N VAL A 60 11.70 5.47 11.76
CA VAL A 60 11.51 6.49 10.73
C VAL A 60 11.43 5.77 9.40
N CYS A 61 10.36 6.04 8.65
CA CYS A 61 10.12 5.53 7.31
C CYS A 61 10.08 6.74 6.37
N LEU A 62 10.92 6.73 5.34
CA LEU A 62 11.00 7.79 4.34
C LEU A 62 10.32 7.33 3.05
N ASP A 63 9.13 6.77 3.17
CA ASP A 63 8.43 6.20 2.03
C ASP A 63 6.92 6.48 2.12
N SER A 64 6.60 7.77 2.21
CA SER A 64 5.23 8.22 2.38
C SER A 64 4.96 9.49 1.59
N GLY A 65 3.68 9.83 1.48
CA GLY A 65 3.24 10.97 0.69
C GLY A 65 3.34 12.31 1.41
N ALA A 66 3.45 13.37 0.61
CA ALA A 66 3.23 14.76 1.02
C ALA A 66 2.22 15.40 0.06
N LEU A 67 1.27 16.18 0.56
CA LEU A 67 0.26 16.84 -0.30
C LEU A 67 0.77 18.18 -0.86
N THR A 68 1.72 18.82 -0.18
CA THR A 68 2.32 20.10 -0.56
C THR A 68 3.81 20.14 -0.20
N TRP A 69 4.54 21.11 -0.75
CA TRP A 69 6.01 21.22 -0.63
C TRP A 69 6.50 22.33 0.29
N ASP A 70 5.60 23.05 0.95
CA ASP A 70 5.86 24.23 1.79
C ASP A 70 5.97 23.93 3.29
N ARG A 71 5.74 22.67 3.69
CA ARG A 71 5.72 22.23 5.10
C ARG A 71 6.10 20.75 5.22
N LEU A 72 6.46 20.35 6.44
CA LEU A 72 6.67 18.94 6.77
C LEU A 72 5.32 18.23 6.92
N TRP A 73 5.20 17.06 6.31
CA TRP A 73 4.05 16.17 6.44
C TRP A 73 4.40 14.99 7.34
N LEU A 74 3.47 14.64 8.23
CA LEU A 74 3.58 13.49 9.13
C LEU A 74 2.42 12.54 8.83
N THR A 75 2.75 11.34 8.35
CA THR A 75 1.77 10.28 8.11
C THR A 75 1.36 9.66 9.44
N THR A 76 0.09 9.79 9.80
CA THR A 76 -0.48 9.27 11.05
C THR A 76 -1.12 7.90 10.90
N SER A 77 -1.53 7.54 9.68
CA SER A 77 -2.13 6.24 9.34
C SER A 77 -1.92 5.93 7.87
N LEU A 78 -1.86 4.63 7.54
CA LEU A 78 -1.89 4.10 6.18
C LEU A 78 -3.11 3.20 6.04
N ARG A 79 -3.69 3.15 4.84
CA ARG A 79 -4.72 2.15 4.52
C ARG A 79 -4.06 0.80 4.25
N GLY A 80 -4.75 -0.28 4.61
CA GLY A 80 -4.41 -1.59 4.08
C GLY A 80 -4.75 -1.69 2.59
N VAL A 81 -4.23 -2.73 1.94
CA VAL A 81 -4.55 -3.07 0.56
C VAL A 81 -4.86 -4.57 0.48
N THR A 82 -5.83 -4.93 -0.35
CA THR A 82 -6.13 -6.32 -0.69
C THR A 82 -6.42 -6.37 -2.18
N ALA A 83 -5.76 -7.29 -2.88
CA ALA A 83 -5.89 -7.49 -4.31
C ALA A 83 -6.34 -8.92 -4.61
N PHE A 84 -7.19 -9.08 -5.61
CA PHE A 84 -7.71 -10.37 -6.05
C PHE A 84 -7.89 -10.39 -7.57
N ASN A 85 -7.75 -11.59 -8.16
CA ASN A 85 -8.02 -11.80 -9.58
C ASN A 85 -9.41 -12.40 -9.77
N VAL A 86 -10.29 -11.70 -10.48
CA VAL A 86 -11.62 -12.19 -10.83
C VAL A 86 -11.58 -12.82 -12.21
N LYS A 87 -11.90 -14.12 -12.29
CA LYS A 87 -12.00 -14.86 -13.55
C LYS A 87 -13.44 -15.30 -13.77
N ALA A 88 -14.01 -14.94 -14.91
CA ALA A 88 -15.32 -15.43 -15.35
C ALA A 88 -15.16 -16.19 -16.67
N GLU A 89 -15.59 -17.45 -16.69
CA GLU A 89 -15.53 -18.34 -17.85
C GLU A 89 -16.92 -18.91 -18.11
N ILE A 90 -17.36 -18.90 -19.36
CA ILE A 90 -18.66 -19.44 -19.79
C ILE A 90 -18.46 -20.55 -20.81
N LEU A 91 -17.66 -20.29 -21.84
CA LEU A 91 -17.28 -21.26 -22.86
C LEU A 91 -15.84 -21.72 -22.64
N ARG A 92 -15.50 -22.88 -23.21
CA ARG A 92 -14.12 -23.41 -23.20
C ARG A 92 -13.23 -22.75 -24.27
N GLU A 93 -13.83 -22.09 -25.26
CA GLU A 93 -13.15 -21.45 -26.38
C GLU A 93 -13.91 -20.21 -26.85
N GLY A 94 -13.25 -19.38 -27.65
CA GLY A 94 -13.87 -18.21 -28.26
C GLY A 94 -14.88 -18.61 -29.32
N MET A 95 -16.04 -17.95 -29.34
CA MET A 95 -17.08 -18.15 -30.34
C MET A 95 -17.39 -16.83 -31.06
N HIS A 96 -17.66 -16.90 -32.36
CA HIS A 96 -18.07 -15.73 -33.14
C HIS A 96 -19.34 -15.10 -32.53
N SER A 97 -19.31 -13.79 -32.27
CA SER A 97 -20.40 -13.09 -31.57
C SER A 97 -21.74 -13.15 -32.32
N GLY A 98 -21.72 -13.19 -33.66
CA GLY A 98 -22.94 -13.39 -34.46
C GLY A 98 -23.59 -14.78 -34.31
N MET A 99 -22.86 -15.80 -33.84
CA MET A 99 -23.41 -17.14 -33.59
C MET A 99 -23.86 -17.31 -32.13
N GLY A 100 -23.07 -16.79 -31.19
CA GLY A 100 -23.34 -16.93 -29.75
C GLY A 100 -24.12 -15.80 -29.11
N GLY A 101 -24.17 -14.64 -29.77
CA GLY A 101 -24.75 -13.42 -29.24
C GLY A 101 -26.23 -13.58 -28.93
N GLY A 102 -26.62 -13.20 -27.72
CA GLY A 102 -28.01 -13.30 -27.24
C GLY A 102 -28.38 -14.67 -26.65
N ALA A 103 -27.66 -15.75 -26.97
CA ALA A 103 -27.87 -17.07 -26.38
C ALA A 103 -26.88 -17.37 -25.25
N VAL A 104 -25.61 -17.02 -25.44
CA VAL A 104 -24.55 -17.26 -24.46
C VAL A 104 -24.31 -15.99 -23.62
N PRO A 105 -24.25 -16.11 -22.28
CA PRO A 105 -23.87 -14.98 -21.43
C PRO A 105 -22.47 -14.45 -21.77
N ASP A 106 -22.39 -13.14 -21.96
CA ASP A 106 -21.13 -12.44 -22.14
C ASP A 106 -20.37 -12.34 -20.80
N THR A 107 -19.08 -12.70 -20.81
CA THR A 107 -18.25 -12.74 -19.59
C THR A 107 -18.02 -11.35 -19.02
N PHE A 108 -17.94 -10.29 -19.83
CA PHE A 108 -17.82 -8.92 -19.34
C PHE A 108 -19.07 -8.49 -18.58
N ARG A 109 -20.26 -8.80 -19.11
CA ARG A 109 -21.52 -8.56 -18.38
C ARG A 109 -21.56 -9.29 -17.05
N VAL A 110 -21.10 -10.55 -17.00
CA VAL A 110 -21.01 -11.30 -15.74
C VAL A 110 -20.02 -10.65 -14.78
N GLN A 111 -18.82 -10.28 -15.23
CA GLN A 111 -17.82 -9.61 -14.38
C GLN A 111 -18.34 -8.29 -13.82
N ARG A 112 -19.00 -7.46 -14.65
CA ARG A 112 -19.64 -6.22 -14.19
C ARG A 112 -20.68 -6.50 -13.10
N LEU A 113 -21.51 -7.52 -13.26
CA LEU A 113 -22.51 -7.89 -12.24
C LEU A 113 -21.87 -8.43 -10.95
N LEU A 114 -20.70 -9.04 -11.01
CA LEU A 114 -19.96 -9.47 -9.83
C LEU A 114 -19.32 -8.27 -9.11
N LEU A 115 -18.69 -7.36 -9.85
CA LEU A 115 -18.09 -6.14 -9.31
C LEU A 115 -19.14 -5.21 -8.67
N ASP A 116 -20.34 -5.12 -9.27
CA ASP A 116 -21.44 -4.30 -8.74
C ASP A 116 -21.94 -4.76 -7.36
N ARG A 117 -21.62 -5.99 -6.95
CA ARG A 117 -21.89 -6.50 -5.59
C ARG A 117 -20.87 -6.01 -4.56
N ILE A 118 -19.68 -5.60 -5.00
CA ILE A 118 -18.58 -5.14 -4.16
C ILE A 118 -18.57 -3.61 -4.08
N GLU A 119 -18.84 -2.94 -5.19
CA GLU A 119 -18.81 -1.48 -5.30
C GLU A 119 -19.98 -1.00 -6.16
N ASP A 120 -20.61 0.09 -5.74
CA ASP A 120 -21.60 0.79 -6.56
C ASP A 120 -20.90 1.60 -7.67
N ALA A 121 -21.08 1.19 -8.92
CA ALA A 121 -20.38 1.80 -10.06
C ALA A 121 -20.75 3.26 -10.36
N ALA A 122 -21.84 3.80 -9.79
CA ALA A 122 -22.23 5.19 -9.99
C ALA A 122 -21.61 6.12 -8.93
N THR A 123 -21.28 5.59 -7.75
CA THR A 123 -20.84 6.39 -6.60
C THR A 123 -19.44 6.06 -6.09
N GLY A 124 -18.93 4.86 -6.39
CA GLY A 124 -17.71 4.30 -5.80
C GLY A 124 -17.89 3.80 -4.38
N ASP A 125 -19.14 3.68 -3.90
CA ASP A 125 -19.41 3.19 -2.54
C ASP A 125 -19.12 1.69 -2.43
N VAL A 126 -18.27 1.31 -1.49
CA VAL A 126 -17.91 -0.09 -1.25
C VAL A 126 -19.03 -0.75 -0.44
N ARG A 127 -19.72 -1.70 -1.04
CA ARG A 127 -20.89 -2.39 -0.47
C ARG A 127 -20.55 -3.43 0.59
N LEU A 128 -19.28 -3.81 0.74
CA LEU A 128 -18.81 -4.82 1.70
C LEU A 128 -18.71 -4.21 3.11
N PRO A 129 -19.56 -4.57 4.08
CA PRO A 129 -19.49 -4.03 5.43
C PRO A 129 -18.13 -4.30 6.11
N GLU A 130 -17.47 -5.40 5.77
CA GLU A 130 -16.18 -5.81 6.29
C GLU A 130 -15.01 -4.96 5.78
N ALA A 131 -15.22 -4.20 4.70
CA ALA A 131 -14.24 -3.25 4.18
C ALA A 131 -14.27 -1.90 4.94
N HIS A 132 -15.19 -1.74 5.89
CA HIS A 132 -15.34 -0.54 6.70
C HIS A 132 -14.88 -0.78 8.13
N CYS A 133 -14.42 0.30 8.78
CA CYS A 133 -14.10 0.30 10.19
C CYS A 133 -14.49 1.65 10.81
N ASP A 134 -14.61 1.67 12.14
CA ASP A 134 -14.81 2.93 12.87
C ASP A 134 -13.55 3.80 12.70
N VAL A 135 -13.68 4.86 11.91
CA VAL A 135 -12.57 5.81 11.69
C VAL A 135 -12.43 6.71 12.93
N PRO A 136 -11.25 6.76 13.58
CA PRO A 136 -11.06 7.63 14.72
C PRO A 136 -11.36 9.10 14.39
N ALA A 137 -12.06 9.79 15.30
CA ALA A 137 -12.42 11.19 15.10
C ALA A 137 -11.21 12.13 14.89
N SER A 138 -10.04 11.77 15.43
CA SER A 138 -8.78 12.49 15.16
C SER A 138 -8.37 12.42 13.70
N THR A 139 -8.53 11.26 13.06
CA THR A 139 -8.22 11.07 11.63
C THR A 139 -9.19 11.85 10.76
N LEU A 140 -10.50 11.82 11.09
CA LEU A 140 -11.50 12.60 10.36
C LEU A 140 -11.21 14.11 10.39
N ARG A 141 -10.79 14.64 11.55
CA ARG A 141 -10.39 16.05 11.67
C ARG A 141 -9.15 16.41 10.86
N GLN A 142 -8.28 15.46 10.56
CA GLN A 142 -7.08 15.67 9.75
C GLN A 142 -7.36 15.65 8.23
N MET A 143 -8.51 15.09 7.83
CA MET A 143 -8.92 15.00 6.42
C MET A 143 -9.74 16.21 5.93
N GLN A 144 -10.10 17.14 6.83
CA GLN A 144 -10.82 18.38 6.56
C GLN A 144 -9.86 19.54 6.34
#